data_AF-A0A1G0ECK1-F1
#
_entry.id   AF-A0A1G0ECK1-F1
#
_cell.length_a   1.000
_cell.length_b   1.000
_cell.length_c   1.000
_cell.angle_alpha   90.00
_cell.angle_beta   90.00
_cell.angle_gamma   90.00
#
_symmetry.space_group_name_H-M   'P 1'
#
loop_
_entity.id
_entity.type
_entity.pdbx_description
1 polymer ?
#
loop_
_entity_poly.entity_id
_entity_poly.type
_entity_poly.pdbx_seq_one_letter_code
_entity_poly.pdbx_strand_id
1 'polypeptide(L)'
;MDLNKQDGGNRRFILVEMESKIASDITAERVRRVAQGYTNTNGEQIEGLGGGFRYCELGEPLFDEHGKIRDSVRFADLARHVYFTETGEPLPRERVSKSALLGECRGVGIYLLYNGILGDKSANGGNVLTRAVLAQLPLFEGPKVIYCAGCLLGRDRLRAENIIVRQTPYEIKVS
;
A
#
# COMPACT_ATOMS: atom_id res chain seq x y z
N MET A 1 -3.19 14.38 -23.51
CA MET A 1 -4.66 14.38 -23.62
C MET A 1 -5.06 14.70 -25.05
N ASP A 2 -4.57 15.81 -25.61
CA ASP A 2 -4.88 16.23 -26.99
C ASP A 2 -4.62 15.15 -28.05
N LEU A 3 -3.46 14.48 -28.00
CA LEU A 3 -3.17 13.39 -28.94
C LEU A 3 -4.20 12.26 -28.91
N ASN A 4 -4.74 11.90 -27.73
CA ASN A 4 -5.84 10.92 -27.62
C ASN A 4 -7.15 11.46 -28.21
N LYS A 5 -7.43 12.76 -28.11
CA LYS A 5 -8.61 13.40 -28.75
C LYS A 5 -8.47 13.38 -30.28
N GLN A 6 -7.26 13.59 -30.79
CA GLN A 6 -6.96 13.61 -32.23
C GLN A 6 -7.03 12.23 -32.88
N ASP A 7 -6.44 11.21 -32.26
CA ASP A 7 -6.30 9.87 -32.87
C ASP A 7 -7.19 8.79 -32.25
N GLY A 8 -8.05 9.15 -31.30
CA GLY A 8 -8.90 8.19 -30.58
C GLY A 8 -8.13 7.22 -29.67
N GLY A 9 -6.85 7.50 -29.38
CA GLY A 9 -5.98 6.64 -28.58
C GLY A 9 -6.31 6.61 -27.09
N ASN A 10 -5.68 5.69 -26.36
CA ASN A 10 -5.92 5.45 -24.93
C ASN A 10 -4.67 5.66 -24.05
N ARG A 11 -3.76 6.56 -24.45
CA ARG A 11 -2.49 6.82 -23.75
C ARG A 11 -2.74 7.27 -22.31
N ARG A 12 -1.94 6.74 -21.38
CA ARG A 12 -1.90 7.14 -19.97
C ARG A 12 -0.57 7.83 -19.67
N PHE A 13 -0.56 8.71 -18.68
CA PHE A 13 0.65 9.43 -18.27
C PHE A 13 0.80 9.43 -16.76
N ILE A 14 2.03 9.62 -16.30
CA ILE A 14 2.40 9.92 -14.92
C ILE A 14 3.18 11.22 -14.97
N LEU A 15 2.82 12.17 -14.10
CA LEU A 15 3.56 13.42 -13.91
C LEU A 15 4.13 13.43 -12.50
N VAL A 16 5.36 13.91 -12.38
CA VAL A 16 6.05 14.11 -11.10
C VAL A 16 6.43 15.58 -11.03
N GLU A 17 6.02 16.23 -9.94
CA GLU A 17 6.38 17.61 -9.62
C GLU A 17 6.94 17.61 -8.19
N MET A 18 8.08 18.26 -7.99
CA MET A 18 8.84 18.18 -6.73
C MET A 18 8.43 19.27 -5.76
N GLU A 19 8.01 20.43 -6.26
CA GLU A 19 7.58 21.54 -5.41
C GLU A 19 6.10 21.41 -5.06
N SER A 20 5.79 21.15 -3.79
CA SER A 20 4.41 20.90 -3.33
C SER A 20 3.41 21.97 -3.79
N LYS A 21 3.74 23.26 -3.67
CA LYS A 21 2.86 24.35 -4.13
C LYS A 21 2.70 24.39 -5.64
N ILE A 22 3.76 24.12 -6.41
CA ILE A 22 3.67 24.05 -7.87
C ILE A 22 2.83 22.82 -8.26
N ALA A 23 3.02 21.68 -7.58
CA ALA A 23 2.30 20.45 -7.82
C ALA A 23 0.79 20.64 -7.62
N SER A 24 0.37 21.20 -6.47
CA SER A 24 -1.03 21.37 -6.12
C SER A 24 -1.70 22.52 -6.86
N ASP A 25 -1.09 23.70 -6.88
CA ASP A 25 -1.78 24.94 -7.23
C ASP A 25 -1.66 25.27 -8.73
N ILE A 26 -0.60 24.79 -9.37
CA ILE A 26 -0.29 25.09 -10.78
C ILE A 26 -0.46 23.86 -11.64
N THR A 27 0.35 22.83 -11.42
CA THR A 27 0.42 21.66 -12.29
C THR A 27 -0.88 20.87 -12.26
N ALA A 28 -1.41 20.53 -11.07
CA ALA A 28 -2.67 19.81 -10.95
C ALA A 28 -3.86 20.64 -11.48
N GLU A 29 -3.92 21.94 -11.18
CA GLU A 29 -4.97 22.81 -11.72
C GLU A 29 -4.92 22.92 -13.24
N ARG A 30 -3.72 23.05 -13.82
CA ARG A 30 -3.55 23.09 -15.27
C ARG A 30 -4.09 21.81 -15.91
N VAL A 31 -3.74 20.64 -15.37
CA VAL A 31 -4.24 19.35 -15.89
C VAL A 31 -5.76 19.25 -15.71
N ARG A 32 -6.31 19.72 -14.59
CA ARG A 32 -7.76 19.73 -14.35
C ARG A 32 -8.49 20.59 -15.38
N ARG A 33 -8.03 21.83 -15.60
CA ARG A 33 -8.60 22.75 -16.60
C ARG A 33 -8.52 22.20 -18.01
N VAL A 34 -7.40 21.57 -18.38
CA VAL A 34 -7.26 20.92 -19.69
C VAL A 34 -8.24 19.76 -19.86
N ALA A 35 -8.49 18.98 -18.81
CA ALA A 35 -9.42 17.86 -18.85
C ALA A 35 -10.90 18.31 -18.87
N GLN A 36 -11.26 19.29 -18.04
CA GLN A 36 -12.64 19.70 -17.76
C GLN A 36 -13.11 20.91 -18.56
N GLY A 37 -12.20 21.68 -19.14
CA GLY A 37 -12.47 22.98 -19.71
C GLY A 37 -12.28 24.10 -18.69
N TYR A 38 -12.20 25.34 -19.19
CA TYR A 38 -12.03 26.54 -18.38
C TYR A 38 -12.40 27.80 -19.16
N THR A 39 -12.64 28.90 -18.46
CA THR A 39 -12.77 30.23 -19.07
C THR A 39 -11.42 30.91 -19.12
N ASN A 40 -11.02 31.40 -20.30
CA ASN A 40 -9.76 32.14 -20.44
C ASN A 40 -9.88 33.59 -19.95
N THR A 41 -8.76 34.34 -19.95
CA THR A 41 -8.72 35.74 -19.49
C THR A 41 -9.57 36.69 -20.34
N ASN A 42 -9.93 36.29 -21.56
CA ASN A 42 -10.76 37.06 -22.48
C ASN A 42 -12.26 36.74 -22.30
N GLY A 43 -12.62 35.87 -21.35
CA GLY A 43 -14.00 35.44 -21.11
C GLY A 43 -14.50 34.32 -22.02
N GLU A 44 -13.63 33.75 -22.86
CA GLU A 44 -14.01 32.67 -23.78
C GLU A 44 -14.02 31.33 -23.06
N GLN A 45 -15.05 30.52 -23.33
CA GLN A 45 -15.12 29.16 -22.81
C GLN A 45 -14.31 28.21 -23.68
N ILE A 46 -13.32 27.57 -23.07
CA ILE A 46 -12.50 26.53 -23.69
C ILE A 46 -13.03 25.17 -23.27
N GLU A 47 -13.44 24.35 -24.24
CA GLU A 47 -13.91 22.98 -24.00
C GLU A 47 -12.77 22.10 -23.47
N GLY A 48 -13.08 21.23 -22.51
CA GLY A 48 -12.15 20.22 -22.02
C GLY A 48 -11.80 19.17 -23.08
N LEU A 49 -10.62 18.59 -22.94
CA LEU A 49 -10.20 17.45 -23.77
C LEU A 49 -10.74 16.10 -23.25
N GLY A 50 -11.45 16.11 -22.12
CA GLY A 50 -11.93 14.92 -21.45
C GLY A 50 -10.84 14.16 -20.68
N GLY A 51 -11.24 13.04 -20.08
CA GLY A 51 -10.37 12.23 -19.23
C GLY A 51 -10.27 12.76 -17.79
N GLY A 52 -9.24 12.32 -17.08
CA GLY A 52 -9.02 12.70 -15.70
C GLY A 52 -7.68 12.20 -15.16
N PHE A 53 -7.35 12.62 -13.95
CA PHE A 53 -6.15 12.19 -13.25
C PHE A 53 -6.42 12.04 -11.76
N ARG A 54 -5.53 11.34 -11.07
CA ARG A 54 -5.48 11.33 -9.60
C ARG A 54 -4.25 12.10 -9.17
N TYR A 55 -4.46 13.07 -8.28
CA TYR A 55 -3.37 13.72 -7.57
C TYR A 55 -2.99 12.87 -6.36
N CYS A 56 -1.71 12.60 -6.18
CA CYS A 56 -1.16 11.79 -5.10
C CYS A 56 0.13 12.42 -4.62
N GLU A 57 0.39 12.34 -3.32
CA GLU A 57 1.63 12.79 -2.70
C GLU A 57 2.36 11.60 -2.11
N LEU A 58 3.70 11.71 -2.03
CA LEU A 58 4.50 10.75 -1.30
C LEU A 58 4.26 10.99 0.20
N GLY A 59 3.86 9.93 0.91
CA GLY A 59 3.81 9.95 2.36
C GLY A 59 5.19 9.91 2.98
N GLU A 60 5.22 9.95 4.31
CA GLU A 60 6.45 9.74 5.08
C GLU A 60 7.13 8.41 4.70
N PRO A 61 8.47 8.35 4.63
CA PRO A 61 9.20 7.11 4.44
C PRO A 61 8.80 6.05 5.48
N LEU A 62 8.66 4.79 5.05
CA LEU A 62 8.34 3.70 5.98
C LEU A 62 9.51 3.33 6.89
N PHE A 63 10.74 3.50 6.39
CA PHE A 63 11.95 3.13 7.10
C PHE A 63 12.82 4.35 7.41
N ASP A 64 13.54 4.30 8.52
CA ASP A 64 14.58 5.27 8.86
C ASP A 64 15.92 4.93 8.17
N GLU A 65 16.93 5.77 8.40
CA GLU A 65 18.27 5.62 7.85
C GLU A 65 18.98 4.32 8.29
N HIS A 66 18.53 3.72 9.39
CA HIS A 66 19.05 2.46 9.93
C HIS A 66 18.22 1.25 9.48
N GLY A 67 17.20 1.45 8.65
CA GLY A 67 16.33 0.39 8.13
C GLY A 67 15.26 -0.10 9.12
N LYS A 68 15.01 0.61 10.22
CA LYS A 68 13.89 0.31 11.12
C LYS A 68 12.61 0.96 10.61
N ILE A 69 11.46 0.33 10.89
CA ILE A 69 10.16 0.96 10.62
C ILE A 69 10.04 2.20 11.51
N ARG A 70 9.71 3.35 10.92
CA ARG A 70 9.56 4.60 11.68
C ARG A 70 8.33 4.53 12.59
N ASP A 71 8.41 5.20 13.74
CA ASP A 71 7.32 5.21 14.74
C ASP A 71 6.02 5.86 14.23
N SER A 72 6.11 6.70 13.19
CA SER A 72 4.96 7.31 12.53
C SER A 72 4.16 6.33 11.66
N VAL A 73 4.75 5.19 11.29
CA VAL A 73 4.13 4.21 10.40
C VAL A 73 2.99 3.50 11.11
N ARG A 74 1.79 3.60 10.53
CA ARG A 74 0.62 2.88 11.05
C ARG A 74 0.51 1.53 10.37
N PHE A 75 -0.26 0.63 10.99
CA PHE A 75 -0.60 -0.67 10.39
C PHE A 75 -1.09 -0.54 8.95
N ALA A 76 -1.94 0.45 8.68
CA ALA A 76 -2.48 0.71 7.34
C ALA A 76 -1.41 1.00 6.28
N ASP A 77 -0.34 1.69 6.66
CA ASP A 77 0.74 2.07 5.75
C ASP A 77 1.60 0.85 5.42
N LEU A 78 1.96 0.09 6.47
CA LEU A 78 2.74 -1.13 6.32
C LEU A 78 1.97 -2.24 5.62
N ALA A 79 0.66 -2.38 5.87
CA ALA A 79 -0.21 -3.35 5.22
C ALA A 79 -0.24 -3.16 3.70
N ARG A 80 -0.38 -1.91 3.23
CA ARG A 80 -0.37 -1.62 1.79
C ARG A 80 0.95 -1.99 1.15
N HIS A 81 2.05 -1.62 1.81
CA HIS A 81 3.39 -1.91 1.30
C HIS A 81 3.70 -3.40 1.30
N VAL A 82 3.37 -4.13 2.36
CA VAL A 82 3.54 -5.59 2.46
C VAL A 82 2.73 -6.31 1.39
N TYR A 83 1.45 -5.98 1.26
CA TYR A 83 0.61 -6.61 0.26
C TYR A 83 1.13 -6.33 -1.15
N PHE A 84 1.52 -5.08 -1.46
CA PHE A 84 2.09 -4.75 -2.75
C PHE A 84 3.43 -5.45 -3.02
N THR A 85 4.29 -5.54 -2.02
CA THR A 85 5.59 -6.22 -2.12
C THR A 85 5.43 -7.71 -2.41
N GLU A 86 4.48 -8.38 -1.74
CA GLU A 86 4.28 -9.82 -1.90
C GLU A 86 3.50 -10.16 -3.18
N THR A 87 2.56 -9.30 -3.60
CA THR A 87 1.60 -9.64 -4.66
C THR A 87 1.83 -8.92 -6.00
N GLY A 88 2.54 -7.78 -5.97
CA GLY A 88 2.61 -6.83 -7.08
C GLY A 88 1.29 -6.05 -7.31
N GLU A 89 0.29 -6.25 -6.47
CA GLU A 89 -1.04 -5.63 -6.58
C GLU A 89 -1.30 -4.65 -5.44
N PRO A 90 -1.99 -3.52 -5.70
CA PRO A 90 -2.34 -2.59 -4.64
C PRO A 90 -3.41 -3.22 -3.73
N LEU A 91 -3.22 -3.08 -2.42
CA LEU A 91 -4.26 -3.47 -1.45
C LEU A 91 -5.51 -2.58 -1.68
N PRO A 92 -6.70 -3.16 -1.95
CA PRO A 92 -7.91 -2.38 -2.20
C PRO A 92 -8.22 -1.42 -1.04
N ARG A 93 -8.60 -0.17 -1.37
CA ARG A 93 -8.80 0.90 -0.36
C ARG A 93 -9.79 0.53 0.74
N GLU A 94 -10.81 -0.23 0.41
CA GLU A 94 -11.86 -0.69 1.32
C GLU A 94 -11.40 -1.81 2.28
N ARG A 95 -10.26 -2.48 1.99
CA ARG A 95 -9.80 -3.68 2.71
C ARG A 95 -8.79 -3.44 3.82
N VAL A 96 -8.38 -2.20 4.08
CA VAL A 96 -7.52 -1.92 5.24
C VAL A 96 -8.37 -1.96 6.51
N SER A 97 -8.73 -3.18 6.91
CA SER A 97 -9.44 -3.50 8.14
C SER A 97 -8.46 -3.62 9.31
N LYS A 98 -8.98 -3.69 10.53
CA LYS A 98 -8.19 -4.02 11.73
C LYS A 98 -7.96 -5.54 11.84
N SER A 99 -7.66 -6.19 10.73
CA SER A 99 -7.40 -7.63 10.65
C SER A 99 -5.93 -7.89 10.33
N ALA A 100 -5.37 -8.95 10.92
CA ALA A 100 -4.03 -9.42 10.57
C ALA A 100 -3.97 -10.01 9.15
N LEU A 101 -5.09 -10.57 8.64
CA LEU A 101 -5.18 -11.04 7.25
C LEU A 101 -5.43 -9.84 6.34
N LEU A 102 -4.44 -9.53 5.50
CA LEU A 102 -4.52 -8.43 4.53
C LEU A 102 -5.38 -8.81 3.32
N GLY A 103 -5.30 -10.08 2.92
CA GLY A 103 -6.09 -10.63 1.84
C GLY A 103 -5.43 -11.88 1.25
N GLU A 104 -6.02 -12.35 0.17
CA GLU A 104 -5.51 -13.46 -0.62
C GLU A 104 -4.97 -12.95 -1.95
N CYS A 105 -3.91 -13.56 -2.45
CA CYS A 105 -3.48 -13.45 -3.83
C CYS A 105 -3.02 -14.81 -4.33
N ARG A 106 -3.56 -15.27 -5.47
CA ARG A 106 -3.16 -16.54 -6.14
C ARG A 106 -3.21 -17.77 -5.20
N GLY A 107 -4.23 -17.87 -4.34
CA GLY A 107 -4.37 -18.98 -3.39
C GLY A 107 -3.50 -18.90 -2.14
N VAL A 108 -2.82 -17.77 -1.92
CA VAL A 108 -1.95 -17.55 -0.75
C VAL A 108 -2.52 -16.45 0.13
N GLY A 109 -2.68 -16.74 1.42
CA GLY A 109 -3.12 -15.77 2.42
C GLY A 109 -1.94 -14.92 2.91
N ILE A 110 -2.05 -13.60 2.78
CA ILE A 110 -1.02 -12.65 3.23
C ILE A 110 -1.41 -12.04 4.57
N TYR A 111 -0.57 -12.21 5.58
CA TYR A 111 -0.78 -11.71 6.93
C TYR A 111 0.29 -10.73 7.36
N LEU A 112 -0.08 -9.77 8.19
CA LEU A 112 0.82 -8.83 8.85
C LEU A 112 0.53 -8.78 10.35
N LEU A 113 1.57 -9.07 11.14
CA LEU A 113 1.58 -8.89 12.60
C LEU A 113 2.31 -7.59 12.91
N TYR A 114 1.55 -6.52 13.12
CA TYR A 114 2.11 -5.22 13.42
C TYR A 114 1.20 -4.39 14.34
N ASN A 115 1.81 -3.86 15.41
CA ASN A 115 1.32 -2.90 16.39
C ASN A 115 -0.21 -2.86 16.59
N GLY A 116 -0.68 -3.63 17.58
CA GLY A 116 -2.05 -3.50 18.10
C GLY A 116 -3.15 -4.16 17.27
N ILE A 117 -2.82 -4.83 16.16
CA ILE A 117 -3.81 -5.50 15.31
C ILE A 117 -4.54 -6.66 16.04
N LEU A 118 -3.88 -7.30 17.00
CA LEU A 118 -4.46 -8.37 17.85
C LEU A 118 -4.83 -7.89 19.26
N GLY A 119 -4.81 -6.58 19.53
CA GLY A 119 -5.43 -6.00 20.71
C GLY A 119 -4.71 -6.13 22.07
N ASP A 120 -3.48 -6.65 22.18
CA ASP A 120 -2.85 -6.89 23.51
C ASP A 120 -1.43 -6.34 23.76
N LYS A 121 -1.19 -6.08 25.06
CA LYS A 121 -0.33 -5.10 25.74
C LYS A 121 0.83 -5.75 26.51
N SER A 122 1.79 -6.37 25.82
CA SER A 122 3.06 -6.82 26.43
C SER A 122 4.26 -6.39 25.61
N ALA A 123 5.48 -6.54 26.15
CA ALA A 123 6.69 -5.87 25.68
C ALA A 123 7.08 -6.11 24.19
N ASN A 124 6.51 -7.12 23.49
CA ASN A 124 6.64 -7.36 22.04
C ASN A 124 5.30 -7.37 21.26
N GLY A 125 4.20 -6.92 21.87
CA GLY A 125 3.02 -6.32 21.23
C GLY A 125 2.25 -7.12 20.17
N GLY A 126 2.30 -8.45 20.17
CA GLY A 126 1.61 -9.28 19.17
C GLY A 126 2.29 -9.34 17.80
N ASN A 127 3.50 -8.78 17.68
CA ASN A 127 4.26 -8.73 16.42
C ASN A 127 5.09 -9.99 16.17
N VAL A 128 5.19 -10.90 17.16
CA VAL A 128 5.96 -12.15 17.08
C VAL A 128 5.01 -13.32 16.86
N LEU A 129 5.29 -14.15 15.86
CA LEU A 129 4.52 -15.36 15.58
C LEU A 129 4.80 -16.43 16.63
N THR A 130 3.85 -16.59 17.55
CA THR A 130 3.81 -17.64 18.57
C THR A 130 2.67 -18.62 18.32
N ARG A 131 2.61 -19.73 19.07
CA ARG A 131 1.49 -20.68 18.98
C ARG A 131 0.15 -20.02 19.33
N ALA A 132 0.14 -19.13 20.32
CA ALA A 132 -1.05 -18.41 20.76
C ALA A 132 -1.50 -17.39 19.70
N VAL A 133 -0.54 -16.65 19.12
CA VAL A 133 -0.83 -15.70 18.05
C VAL A 133 -1.36 -16.40 16.80
N LEU A 134 -0.73 -17.51 16.39
CA LEU A 134 -1.20 -18.30 15.25
C LEU A 134 -2.66 -18.76 15.41
N ALA A 135 -3.04 -19.20 16.60
CA ALA A 135 -4.41 -19.64 16.90
C ALA A 135 -5.45 -18.50 16.86
N GLN A 136 -5.03 -17.24 16.96
CA GLN A 136 -5.90 -16.06 16.90
C GLN A 136 -6.00 -15.46 15.49
N LEU A 137 -5.18 -15.92 14.54
CA LEU A 137 -5.22 -15.36 13.19
C LEU A 137 -6.53 -15.71 12.50
N PRO A 138 -7.09 -14.78 11.69
CA PRO A 138 -8.21 -15.10 10.81
C PRO A 138 -7.91 -16.37 10.00
N LEU A 139 -8.87 -17.28 9.94
CA LEU A 139 -8.70 -18.55 9.23
C LEU A 139 -8.49 -18.31 7.73
N PHE A 140 -7.56 -19.06 7.16
CA PHE A 140 -7.34 -19.17 5.72
C PHE A 140 -6.91 -20.59 5.41
N GLU A 141 -7.58 -21.21 4.46
CA GLU A 141 -7.24 -22.54 3.99
C GLU A 141 -6.17 -22.44 2.90
N GLY A 142 -5.05 -23.17 3.08
CA GLY A 142 -3.95 -23.18 2.12
C GLY A 142 -2.68 -22.46 2.61
N PRO A 143 -1.73 -22.21 1.68
CA PRO A 143 -0.45 -21.57 1.99
C PRO A 143 -0.60 -20.15 2.51
N LYS A 144 0.26 -19.77 3.44
CA LYS A 144 0.23 -18.46 4.11
C LYS A 144 1.60 -17.82 4.09
N VAL A 145 1.66 -16.52 3.86
CA VAL A 145 2.84 -15.71 4.11
C VAL A 145 2.54 -14.79 5.29
N ILE A 146 3.34 -14.89 6.35
CA ILE A 146 3.15 -14.11 7.58
C ILE A 146 4.34 -13.19 7.78
N TYR A 147 4.08 -11.89 7.69
CA TYR A 147 5.03 -10.84 8.05
C TYR A 147 4.97 -10.58 9.56
N CYS A 148 6.10 -10.72 10.25
CA CYS A 148 6.19 -10.56 11.70
C CYS A 148 7.61 -10.15 12.15
N ALA A 149 7.75 -9.57 13.34
CA ALA A 149 9.05 -9.16 13.90
C ALA A 149 9.94 -10.35 14.28
N GLY A 150 9.35 -11.52 14.53
CA GLY A 150 10.06 -12.75 14.82
C GLY A 150 9.12 -13.96 14.85
N CYS A 151 9.67 -15.17 14.81
CA CYS A 151 8.91 -16.41 14.85
C CYS A 151 9.48 -17.37 15.89
N LEU A 152 8.62 -17.85 16.80
CA LEU A 152 8.95 -18.85 17.82
C LEU A 152 8.40 -20.25 17.48
N LEU A 153 7.85 -20.43 16.29
CA LEU A 153 7.40 -21.73 15.79
C LEU A 153 8.58 -22.50 15.17
N GLY A 154 8.65 -23.80 15.46
CA GLY A 154 9.60 -24.71 14.83
C GLY A 154 9.27 -24.98 13.36
N ARG A 155 10.29 -25.36 12.58
CA ARG A 155 10.17 -25.61 11.13
C ARG A 155 9.10 -26.65 10.77
N ASP A 156 8.98 -27.72 11.55
CA ASP A 156 8.00 -28.77 11.28
C ASP A 156 6.57 -28.27 11.39
N ARG A 157 6.31 -27.38 12.36
CA ARG A 157 4.99 -26.77 12.51
C ARG A 157 4.70 -25.77 11.40
N LEU A 158 5.68 -24.97 10.98
CA LEU A 158 5.51 -24.06 9.84
C LEU A 158 5.18 -24.84 8.56
N ARG A 159 5.85 -25.98 8.33
CA ARG A 159 5.56 -26.87 7.20
C ARG A 159 4.18 -27.49 7.29
N ALA A 160 3.78 -28.01 8.46
CA ALA A 160 2.46 -28.60 8.66
C ALA A 160 1.31 -27.62 8.40
N GLU A 161 1.52 -26.34 8.73
CA GLU A 161 0.52 -25.27 8.57
C GLU A 161 0.62 -24.52 7.22
N ASN A 162 1.57 -24.92 6.36
CA ASN A 162 1.93 -24.26 5.10
C ASN A 162 2.26 -22.76 5.25
N ILE A 163 3.05 -22.41 6.27
CA ILE A 163 3.41 -21.03 6.59
C ILE A 163 4.84 -20.72 6.14
N ILE A 164 4.96 -19.64 5.36
CA ILE A 164 6.22 -18.94 5.10
C ILE A 164 6.26 -17.71 6.01
N VAL A 165 7.36 -17.53 6.73
CA VAL A 165 7.58 -16.37 7.58
C VAL A 165 8.46 -15.36 6.86
N ARG A 166 8.08 -14.09 6.91
CA ARG A 166 8.86 -12.94 6.43
C ARG A 166 9.19 -12.04 7.62
N GLN A 167 10.47 -11.86 7.93
CA GLN A 167 10.86 -11.06 9.09
C GLN A 167 10.82 -9.55 8.79
N THR A 168 10.07 -8.80 9.59
CA THR A 168 10.05 -7.33 9.55
C THR A 168 11.18 -6.76 10.41
N PRO A 169 11.88 -5.70 10.00
CA PRO A 169 11.67 -4.89 8.79
C PRO A 169 12.35 -5.42 7.51
N TYR A 170 13.27 -6.38 7.63
CA TYR A 170 14.25 -6.71 6.58
C TYR A 170 13.63 -7.26 5.31
N GLU A 171 12.67 -8.17 5.41
CA GLU A 171 12.02 -8.81 4.24
C GLU A 171 10.92 -7.95 3.62
N ILE A 172 10.65 -6.77 4.18
CA ILE A 172 9.77 -5.76 3.59
C ILE A 172 10.56 -4.81 2.67
N LYS A 173 11.88 -4.72 2.86
CA LYS A 173 12.73 -3.82 2.09
C LYS A 173 12.93 -4.41 0.68
N VAL A 174 12.24 -3.84 -0.29
CA VAL A 174 12.51 -4.09 -1.70
C VAL A 174 13.84 -3.39 -2.03
N SER A 175 14.80 -4.15 -2.57
CA SER A 175 16.11 -3.64 -3.00
C SER A 175 16.01 -2.87 -4.31
#